data_AF-A0A8H7N3F3-F1
#
_entry.id   AF-A0A8H7N3F3-F1
#
_cell.length_a   1.000
_cell.length_b   1.000
_cell.length_c   1.000
_cell.angle_alpha   90.00
_cell.angle_beta   90.00
_cell.angle_gamma   90.00
#
_symmetry.space_group_name_H-M   'P 1'
#
loop_
_entity.id
_entity.type
_entity.pdbx_description
1 polymer ?
#
loop_
_entity_poly.entity_id
_entity_poly.type
_entity_poly.pdbx_seq_one_letter_code
_entity_poly.pdbx_strand_id
1 'polypeptide(L)'
;MSTVYGNAYLTLCALSSSSTHQTFLDRKSHIIELDFESKIETSIHGKFQPSFRGSVGEKMDLDLFASDPALDLECVWSERGWTFQENKLAPRKLLFGRSMLYFQHGPCIYREDRAIVSKWDSDSLSNLLTNNNPEPSYREWNEFLHHQYGMREFTNQADILPAISGLARVFSRARQDTYLAGLWGKDILRGVLWYTPMKEKDKAALLRELASPEIYIAPSWSNLRSRSPTEEGVGGWNFPYQDTHVISEVANLKASTCPDGLDPYGRIKSGALRMFARLKPVVEYRYLISPHKGQMWIVYDDEAYCATCTLDYEGQPPVLPGDGTALVPLSSACCDNQQPYRFLYLRKTELVSQLANSGYSDNYDGCLDYLGKEQRDIIGLHDILDETDSRLMKYRGANYFPYECCKFNQHTCRNTHDECRKRCCTQPRRGVNAHAWGLIVHSTGTPGQFYRVGAFTSRALGPNSVSGTNAFQGLPFEEVEII
;
A
#
# COMPACT_ATOMS: atom_id res chain seq x y z
N MET A 1 4.79 4.22 -24.65
CA MET A 1 4.89 2.84 -24.10
C MET A 1 3.59 2.05 -24.16
N SER A 2 2.44 2.57 -23.67
CA SER A 2 1.19 1.77 -23.74
C SER A 2 0.73 1.40 -25.14
N THR A 3 0.89 2.28 -26.14
CA THR A 3 0.63 1.95 -27.54
C THR A 3 1.69 1.07 -28.18
N VAL A 4 2.90 1.01 -27.59
CA VAL A 4 4.02 0.20 -28.11
C VAL A 4 3.84 -1.23 -27.66
N TYR A 5 3.85 -1.48 -26.34
CA TYR A 5 3.70 -2.82 -25.78
C TYR A 5 2.27 -3.35 -25.97
N GLY A 6 1.25 -2.52 -25.79
CA GLY A 6 -0.16 -2.92 -25.94
C GLY A 6 -0.54 -3.37 -27.36
N ASN A 7 0.15 -2.84 -28.39
CA ASN A 7 -0.09 -3.21 -29.78
C ASN A 7 1.00 -4.12 -30.37
N ALA A 8 2.02 -4.48 -29.58
CA ALA A 8 3.05 -5.37 -30.04
C ALA A 8 2.46 -6.75 -30.36
N TYR A 9 2.82 -7.32 -31.51
CA TYR A 9 2.42 -8.69 -31.83
C TYR A 9 3.07 -9.69 -30.86
N LEU A 10 4.34 -9.47 -30.53
CA LEU A 10 5.10 -10.25 -29.57
C LEU A 10 6.14 -9.34 -28.92
N THR A 11 6.29 -9.45 -27.60
CA THR A 11 7.37 -8.80 -26.84
C THR A 11 8.39 -9.85 -26.44
N LEU A 12 9.67 -9.61 -26.72
CA LEU A 12 10.76 -10.49 -26.31
C LEU A 12 11.32 -9.99 -24.97
N CYS A 13 11.33 -10.84 -23.95
CA CYS A 13 11.81 -10.51 -22.61
C CYS A 13 13.08 -11.31 -22.30
N ALA A 14 14.21 -10.63 -22.19
CA ALA A 14 15.49 -11.26 -21.87
C ALA A 14 15.69 -11.36 -20.35
N LEU A 15 15.17 -12.42 -19.73
CA LEU A 15 15.20 -12.60 -18.27
C LEU A 15 16.62 -12.95 -17.76
N SER A 16 17.34 -13.74 -18.55
CA SER A 16 18.69 -14.22 -18.22
C SER A 16 19.81 -13.16 -18.34
N SER A 17 19.48 -11.97 -18.85
CA SER A 17 20.44 -10.91 -19.12
C SER A 17 20.26 -9.73 -18.16
N SER A 18 21.35 -9.24 -17.56
CA SER A 18 21.33 -8.05 -16.72
C SER A 18 21.66 -6.76 -17.48
N SER A 19 22.02 -6.84 -18.76
CA SER A 19 22.44 -5.69 -19.56
C SER A 19 22.18 -5.86 -21.06
N THR A 20 21.98 -4.76 -21.77
CA THR A 20 21.85 -4.76 -23.25
C THR A 20 23.12 -5.24 -23.97
N HIS A 21 24.25 -5.32 -23.27
CA HIS A 21 25.52 -5.82 -23.81
C HIS A 21 25.72 -7.33 -23.61
N GLN A 22 24.86 -7.99 -22.84
CA GLN A 22 24.94 -9.44 -22.62
C GLN A 22 24.01 -10.18 -23.57
N THR A 23 24.48 -11.33 -24.05
CA THR A 23 23.63 -12.25 -24.81
C THR A 23 22.60 -12.91 -23.90
N PHE A 24 21.36 -13.02 -24.38
CA PHE A 24 20.30 -13.82 -23.74
C PHE A 24 20.02 -15.13 -24.51
N LEU A 25 20.73 -15.35 -25.62
CA LEU A 25 20.57 -16.51 -26.49
C LEU A 25 21.48 -17.67 -26.10
N ASP A 26 22.55 -17.39 -25.34
CA ASP A 26 23.43 -18.43 -24.82
C ASP A 26 22.82 -18.99 -23.53
N ARG A 27 22.11 -20.12 -23.66
CA ARG A 27 21.45 -20.80 -22.55
C ARG A 27 22.33 -21.98 -22.12
N LYS A 28 22.85 -21.93 -20.90
CA LYS A 28 23.49 -23.10 -20.28
C LYS A 28 22.38 -24.07 -19.85
N SER A 29 22.02 -24.96 -20.76
CA SER A 29 21.08 -26.03 -20.48
C SER A 29 21.54 -26.83 -19.27
N HIS A 30 20.67 -26.99 -18.27
CA HIS A 30 20.91 -27.91 -17.15
C HIS A 30 20.74 -29.39 -17.57
N ILE A 31 20.48 -29.63 -18.86
CA ILE A 31 20.40 -30.96 -19.43
C ILE A 31 21.81 -31.49 -19.59
N ILE A 32 22.14 -32.50 -18.79
CA ILE A 32 23.32 -33.33 -19.00
C ILE A 32 22.98 -34.28 -20.15
N GLU A 33 23.79 -34.31 -21.20
CA GLU A 33 23.69 -35.35 -22.24
C GLU A 33 24.69 -36.46 -21.93
N LEU A 34 24.20 -37.69 -21.82
CA LEU A 34 25.02 -38.88 -21.64
C LEU A 34 24.88 -39.75 -22.88
N ASP A 35 26.00 -40.08 -23.51
CA ASP A 35 25.98 -41.06 -24.61
C ASP A 35 25.62 -42.45 -24.07
N PHE A 36 24.75 -43.15 -24.78
CA PHE A 36 24.32 -44.49 -24.47
C PHE A 36 24.54 -45.41 -25.65
N GLU A 37 25.15 -46.55 -25.38
CA GLU A 37 25.26 -47.68 -26.31
C GLU A 37 24.90 -48.95 -25.56
N SER A 38 23.96 -49.72 -26.10
CA SER A 38 23.55 -50.99 -25.51
C SER A 38 24.66 -52.03 -25.68
N LYS A 39 25.10 -52.60 -24.56
CA LYS A 39 26.08 -53.71 -24.54
C LYS A 39 25.50 -55.04 -25.01
N ILE A 40 24.17 -55.12 -25.16
CA ILE A 40 23.45 -56.35 -25.55
C ILE A 40 23.10 -56.31 -27.05
N GLU A 41 22.81 -55.13 -27.58
CA GLU A 41 22.38 -54.92 -28.96
C GLU A 41 22.97 -53.60 -29.47
N THR A 42 24.10 -53.67 -30.17
CA THR A 42 24.89 -52.49 -30.57
C THR A 42 24.17 -51.61 -31.59
N SER A 43 23.11 -52.11 -32.24
CA SER A 43 22.24 -51.27 -33.08
C SER A 43 21.45 -50.24 -32.26
N ILE A 44 21.27 -50.46 -30.95
CA ILE A 44 20.61 -49.53 -30.04
C ILE A 44 21.65 -48.61 -29.39
N HIS A 45 21.73 -47.39 -29.90
CA HIS A 45 22.55 -46.30 -29.38
C HIS A 45 21.74 -45.01 -29.37
N GLY A 46 22.14 -44.05 -28.53
CA GLY A 46 21.44 -42.77 -28.41
C GLY A 46 22.02 -41.91 -27.31
N LYS A 47 21.24 -40.93 -26.85
CA LYS A 47 21.59 -40.04 -25.75
C LYS A 47 20.55 -40.12 -24.64
N PHE A 48 21.00 -40.19 -23.40
CA PHE A 48 20.17 -39.92 -22.25
C PHE A 48 20.28 -38.46 -21.85
N GLN A 49 19.15 -37.89 -21.46
CA GLN A 49 19.04 -36.55 -20.91
C GLN A 49 18.47 -36.65 -19.50
N PRO A 50 19.25 -37.06 -18.48
CA PRO A 50 18.77 -37.08 -17.11
C PRO A 50 18.39 -35.68 -16.64
N SER A 51 17.11 -35.49 -16.31
CA SER A 51 16.63 -34.32 -15.59
C SER A 51 16.69 -34.60 -14.09
N PHE A 52 17.34 -33.74 -13.30
CA PHE A 52 17.29 -33.85 -11.84
C PHE A 52 15.85 -33.67 -11.35
N ARG A 53 15.31 -34.68 -10.68
CA ARG A 53 14.10 -34.59 -9.84
C ARG A 53 14.57 -34.75 -8.39
N GLY A 54 14.31 -33.75 -7.54
CA GLY A 54 14.78 -33.73 -6.15
C GLY A 54 14.34 -34.94 -5.30
N SER A 55 14.93 -35.10 -4.12
CA SER A 55 14.71 -36.24 -3.22
C SER A 55 13.31 -36.28 -2.60
N VAL A 56 12.79 -37.50 -2.41
CA VAL A 56 11.47 -37.82 -1.87
C VAL A 56 11.49 -37.82 -0.34
N GLY A 57 10.59 -37.05 0.28
CA GLY A 57 10.16 -37.18 1.68
C GLY A 57 8.62 -37.30 1.75
N GLU A 58 8.09 -37.95 2.80
CA GLU A 58 6.73 -38.51 2.93
C GLU A 58 5.52 -37.56 2.84
N LYS A 59 5.68 -36.28 2.46
CA LYS A 59 4.54 -35.39 2.20
C LYS A 59 4.62 -34.87 0.77
N MET A 60 3.68 -35.39 -0.01
CA MET A 60 3.52 -35.16 -1.43
C MET A 60 3.02 -33.73 -1.67
N ASP A 61 3.93 -32.75 -1.77
CA ASP A 61 3.65 -31.49 -2.49
C ASP A 61 4.17 -31.66 -3.92
N LEU A 62 3.27 -31.99 -4.84
CA LEU A 62 3.55 -32.18 -6.27
C LEU A 62 4.10 -30.92 -6.97
N ASP A 63 4.06 -29.76 -6.30
CA ASP A 63 4.40 -28.46 -6.88
C ASP A 63 5.90 -28.09 -6.77
N LEU A 64 6.70 -28.80 -5.96
CA LEU A 64 8.13 -28.51 -5.75
C LEU A 64 9.07 -29.12 -6.83
N PHE A 65 8.52 -29.84 -7.81
CA PHE A 65 9.28 -30.70 -8.74
C PHE A 65 9.30 -30.22 -10.20
N ALA A 66 8.59 -29.15 -10.53
CA ALA A 66 8.92 -28.36 -11.70
C ALA A 66 10.23 -27.62 -11.39
N SER A 67 11.13 -27.45 -12.36
CA SER A 67 12.07 -26.30 -12.30
C SER A 67 11.20 -25.10 -11.95
N ASP A 68 11.34 -24.61 -10.71
CA ASP A 68 10.46 -23.59 -10.18
C ASP A 68 10.57 -22.42 -11.16
N PRO A 69 9.49 -22.02 -11.85
CA PRO A 69 9.52 -20.84 -12.69
C PRO A 69 10.11 -19.64 -11.94
N ALA A 70 10.02 -19.60 -10.61
CA ALA A 70 10.69 -18.62 -9.76
C ALA A 70 12.20 -18.50 -10.02
N LEU A 71 12.93 -19.59 -10.30
CA LEU A 71 14.38 -19.51 -10.54
C LEU A 71 14.77 -18.71 -11.80
N ASP A 72 13.91 -18.70 -12.83
CA ASP A 72 14.13 -17.92 -14.05
C ASP A 72 13.37 -16.58 -14.03
N LEU A 73 12.31 -16.47 -13.23
CA LEU A 73 11.39 -15.34 -13.22
C LEU A 73 11.64 -14.36 -12.06
N GLU A 74 12.25 -14.80 -10.96
CA GLU A 74 12.97 -13.95 -9.99
C GLU A 74 14.31 -13.59 -10.61
N CYS A 75 14.32 -12.51 -11.37
CA CYS A 75 15.45 -12.14 -12.21
C CYS A 75 15.60 -10.62 -12.25
N VAL A 76 16.77 -10.16 -12.68
CA VAL A 76 17.05 -8.73 -12.82
C VAL A 76 16.02 -8.03 -13.72
N TRP A 77 15.46 -8.73 -14.72
CA TRP A 77 14.39 -8.15 -15.54
C TRP A 77 13.13 -7.88 -14.71
N SER A 78 12.73 -8.74 -13.78
CA SER A 78 11.54 -8.53 -12.94
C SER A 78 11.78 -7.58 -11.77
N GLU A 79 13.00 -7.08 -11.58
CA GLU A 79 13.32 -6.04 -10.59
C GLU A 79 13.37 -4.65 -11.22
N ARG A 80 13.68 -4.51 -12.51
CA ARG A 80 13.84 -3.20 -13.16
C ARG A 80 12.53 -2.41 -13.25
N GLY A 81 12.62 -1.08 -13.10
CA GLY A 81 11.48 -0.17 -13.19
C GLY A 81 10.77 -0.16 -14.54
N TRP A 82 11.53 0.01 -15.63
CA TRP A 82 10.98 0.09 -16.99
C TRP A 82 10.32 -1.20 -17.47
N THR A 83 10.82 -2.34 -17.04
CA THR A 83 10.32 -3.67 -17.45
C THR A 83 8.92 -3.95 -16.90
N PHE A 84 8.51 -3.21 -15.87
CA PHE A 84 7.20 -3.35 -15.27
C PHE A 84 6.05 -3.08 -16.25
N GLN A 85 6.12 -1.99 -17.00
CA GLN A 85 5.11 -1.70 -18.03
C GLN A 85 5.25 -2.62 -19.24
N GLU A 86 6.44 -3.16 -19.54
CA GLU A 86 6.62 -4.20 -20.56
C GLU A 86 5.83 -5.46 -20.17
N ASN A 87 6.01 -5.88 -18.91
CA ASN A 87 5.37 -7.05 -18.35
C ASN A 87 3.85 -6.92 -18.37
N LYS A 88 3.32 -5.76 -17.95
CA LYS A 88 1.89 -5.58 -17.72
C LYS A 88 1.13 -5.14 -18.98
N LEU A 89 1.75 -4.42 -19.92
CA LEU A 89 1.06 -3.93 -21.12
C LEU A 89 1.19 -4.86 -22.33
N ALA A 90 2.19 -5.73 -22.39
CA ALA A 90 2.37 -6.63 -23.52
C ALA A 90 1.33 -7.77 -23.49
N PRO A 91 0.51 -7.95 -24.54
CA PRO A 91 -0.49 -9.02 -24.57
C PRO A 91 0.13 -10.41 -24.71
N ARG A 92 1.29 -10.49 -25.39
CA ARG A 92 2.02 -11.72 -25.70
C ARG A 92 3.51 -11.51 -25.45
N LYS A 93 4.11 -12.36 -24.63
CA LYS A 93 5.52 -12.29 -24.25
C LYS A 93 6.20 -13.62 -24.51
N LEU A 94 7.38 -13.59 -25.12
CA LEU A 94 8.30 -14.72 -25.14
C LEU A 94 9.44 -14.39 -24.18
N LEU A 95 9.49 -15.09 -23.05
CA LEU A 95 10.46 -14.86 -21.99
C LEU A 95 11.61 -15.86 -22.11
N PHE A 96 12.82 -15.33 -22.21
CA PHE A 96 14.07 -16.06 -22.31
C PHE A 96 14.67 -16.19 -20.92
N GLY A 97 14.29 -17.27 -20.22
CA GLY A 97 14.87 -17.67 -18.94
C GLY A 97 16.30 -18.17 -19.09
N ARG A 98 16.98 -18.36 -17.96
CA ARG A 98 18.31 -18.96 -17.91
C ARG A 98 18.23 -20.46 -18.21
N SER A 99 17.18 -21.13 -17.74
CA SER A 99 16.99 -22.57 -17.92
C SER A 99 16.08 -22.93 -19.09
N MET A 100 15.00 -22.17 -19.33
CA MET A 100 14.01 -22.50 -20.36
C MET A 100 13.31 -21.27 -20.98
N LEU A 101 12.59 -21.48 -22.07
CA LEU A 101 11.69 -20.50 -22.65
C LEU A 101 10.28 -20.58 -22.04
N TYR A 102 9.64 -19.42 -21.96
CA TYR A 102 8.26 -19.27 -21.56
C TYR A 102 7.51 -18.45 -22.60
N PHE A 103 6.31 -18.86 -22.96
CA PHE A 103 5.37 -18.04 -23.71
C PHE A 103 4.24 -17.64 -22.77
N GLN A 104 4.02 -16.35 -22.56
CA GLN A 104 2.91 -15.84 -21.77
C GLN A 104 1.90 -15.15 -22.69
N HIS A 105 0.63 -15.50 -22.51
CA HIS A 105 -0.51 -14.84 -23.13
C HIS A 105 -1.59 -14.60 -22.07
N GLY A 106 -1.81 -13.32 -21.72
CA GLY A 106 -2.66 -12.95 -20.59
C GLY A 106 -2.20 -13.65 -19.29
N PRO A 107 -3.09 -14.31 -18.54
CA PRO A 107 -2.74 -15.01 -17.30
C PRO A 107 -2.08 -16.37 -17.52
N CYS A 108 -2.01 -16.87 -18.76
CA CYS A 108 -1.51 -18.20 -19.07
C CYS A 108 -0.02 -18.17 -19.42
N ILE A 109 0.76 -19.06 -18.80
CA ILE A 109 2.18 -19.29 -19.13
C ILE A 109 2.37 -20.72 -19.63
N TYR A 110 3.02 -20.83 -20.78
CA TYR A 110 3.40 -22.06 -21.45
C TYR A 110 4.92 -22.20 -21.38
N ARG A 111 5.40 -23.36 -20.93
CA ARG A 111 6.83 -23.65 -20.79
C ARG A 111 7.36 -24.44 -21.99
N GLU A 112 8.67 -24.36 -22.24
CA GLU A 112 9.38 -25.15 -23.26
C GLU A 112 9.18 -26.67 -23.09
N ASP A 113 9.06 -27.15 -21.85
CA ASP A 113 8.78 -28.55 -21.50
C ASP A 113 7.30 -28.96 -21.64
N ARG A 114 6.47 -28.06 -22.18
CA ARG A 114 5.03 -28.24 -22.41
C ARG A 114 4.17 -28.32 -21.14
N ALA A 115 4.73 -28.04 -19.96
CA ALA A 115 3.93 -27.84 -18.76
C ALA A 115 3.17 -26.50 -18.85
N ILE A 116 1.90 -26.51 -18.46
CA ILE A 116 1.07 -25.30 -18.34
C ILE A 116 1.10 -24.87 -16.88
N VAL A 117 1.53 -23.64 -16.62
CA VAL A 117 1.44 -23.02 -15.30
C VAL A 117 0.35 -21.96 -15.35
N SER A 118 -0.78 -22.23 -14.70
CA SER A 118 -1.97 -21.38 -14.75
C SER A 118 -2.01 -20.27 -13.68
N LYS A 119 -1.07 -20.26 -12.73
CA LYS A 119 -1.15 -19.42 -11.52
C LYS A 119 0.09 -18.54 -11.27
N TRP A 120 0.78 -18.08 -12.31
CA TRP A 120 1.92 -17.18 -12.14
C TRP A 120 1.51 -15.70 -11.99
N ASP A 121 0.42 -15.29 -12.62
CA ASP A 121 -0.07 -13.91 -12.60
C ASP A 121 -1.54 -13.97 -12.15
N SER A 122 -1.81 -14.36 -10.89
CA SER A 122 -3.14 -14.18 -10.28
C SER A 122 -3.39 -12.71 -9.96
N ASP A 123 -2.94 -11.82 -10.83
CA ASP A 123 -2.64 -10.46 -10.49
C ASP A 123 -3.72 -9.57 -11.09
N SER A 124 -4.44 -8.90 -10.21
CA SER A 124 -5.66 -8.14 -10.47
C SER A 124 -5.51 -7.13 -11.62
N LEU A 125 -4.29 -6.72 -11.96
CA LEU A 125 -4.05 -5.77 -13.06
C LEU A 125 -4.29 -6.36 -14.47
N SER A 126 -4.08 -7.66 -14.66
CA SER A 126 -4.47 -8.32 -15.91
C SER A 126 -6.00 -8.29 -16.08
N ASN A 127 -6.76 -8.27 -14.99
CA ASN A 127 -8.21 -8.00 -15.00
C ASN A 127 -8.54 -6.51 -15.23
N LEU A 128 -7.65 -5.57 -14.87
CA LEU A 128 -7.81 -4.13 -15.18
C LEU A 128 -7.59 -3.79 -16.65
N LEU A 129 -6.76 -4.57 -17.34
CA LEU A 129 -6.39 -4.36 -18.74
C LEU A 129 -7.16 -5.25 -19.73
N THR A 130 -7.85 -6.28 -19.23
CA THR A 130 -8.78 -7.08 -20.02
C THR A 130 -10.19 -6.46 -19.98
N ASN A 131 -10.96 -6.63 -21.06
CA ASN A 131 -12.30 -6.03 -21.26
C ASN A 131 -13.37 -6.37 -20.19
N ASN A 132 -13.03 -7.05 -19.10
CA ASN A 132 -13.96 -7.57 -18.11
C ASN A 132 -14.16 -6.65 -16.89
N ASN A 133 -13.33 -5.62 -16.69
CA ASN A 133 -13.54 -4.61 -15.65
C ASN A 133 -13.55 -3.18 -16.25
N PRO A 134 -14.71 -2.62 -16.59
CA PRO A 134 -14.79 -1.29 -17.19
C PRO A 134 -14.36 -0.16 -16.24
N GLU A 135 -14.23 -0.43 -14.92
CA GLU A 135 -13.93 0.60 -13.93
C GLU A 135 -12.94 0.11 -12.84
N PRO A 136 -11.61 0.11 -13.11
CA PRO A 136 -10.52 -0.35 -12.21
C PRO A 136 -10.40 0.36 -10.85
N SER A 137 -10.62 -0.27 -9.69
CA SER A 137 -10.60 0.42 -8.38
C SER A 137 -9.30 1.18 -8.09
N TYR A 138 -9.40 2.32 -7.40
CA TYR A 138 -8.21 3.02 -6.89
C TYR A 138 -7.42 2.14 -5.90
N ARG A 139 -8.07 1.13 -5.31
CA ARG A 139 -7.42 0.15 -4.44
C ARG A 139 -6.42 -0.66 -5.22
N GLU A 140 -6.89 -1.23 -6.32
CA GLU A 140 -6.08 -2.09 -7.18
C GLU A 140 -4.90 -1.31 -7.74
N TRP A 141 -5.13 -0.05 -8.15
CA TRP A 141 -4.02 0.84 -8.53
C TRP A 141 -3.00 1.03 -7.42
N ASN A 142 -3.46 1.37 -6.21
CA ASN A 142 -2.59 1.63 -5.08
C ASN A 142 -1.85 0.37 -4.59
N GLU A 143 -2.54 -0.77 -4.47
CA GLU A 143 -1.96 -2.06 -4.12
C GLU A 143 -0.88 -2.47 -5.12
N PHE A 144 -1.14 -2.27 -6.41
CA PHE A 144 -0.16 -2.53 -7.47
C PHE A 144 1.05 -1.60 -7.40
N LEU A 145 0.80 -0.30 -7.25
CA LEU A 145 1.85 0.70 -7.14
C LEU A 145 2.77 0.40 -5.95
N HIS A 146 2.20 -0.05 -4.84
CA HIS A 146 2.93 -0.36 -3.61
C HIS A 146 3.64 -1.70 -3.67
N HIS A 147 2.92 -2.79 -3.95
CA HIS A 147 3.44 -4.15 -3.81
C HIS A 147 4.28 -4.62 -4.99
N GLN A 148 4.16 -4.00 -6.17
CA GLN A 148 4.86 -4.48 -7.37
C GLN A 148 5.74 -3.43 -8.03
N TYR A 149 5.26 -2.18 -8.12
CA TYR A 149 6.04 -1.11 -8.73
C TYR A 149 7.04 -0.49 -7.76
N GLY A 150 6.63 -0.30 -6.50
CA GLY A 150 7.41 0.34 -5.44
C GLY A 150 8.69 -0.41 -5.07
N MET A 151 8.75 -1.71 -5.36
CA MET A 151 9.91 -2.59 -5.10
C MET A 151 10.91 -2.65 -6.26
N ARG A 152 10.61 -1.99 -7.38
CA ARG A 152 11.49 -2.00 -8.55
C ARG A 152 12.76 -1.15 -8.37
N GLU A 153 13.80 -1.48 -9.10
CA GLU A 153 15.06 -0.73 -9.13
C GLU A 153 15.11 0.27 -10.28
N PHE A 154 15.70 1.43 -10.00
CA PHE A 154 15.88 2.54 -10.95
C PHE A 154 17.32 3.02 -10.91
N THR A 155 18.08 2.74 -11.98
CA THR A 155 19.42 3.33 -12.17
C THR A 155 19.35 4.86 -12.26
N ASN A 156 18.29 5.38 -12.89
CA ASN A 156 17.99 6.81 -12.93
C ASN A 156 16.64 7.05 -12.24
N GLN A 157 16.66 7.74 -11.10
CA GLN A 157 15.46 8.02 -10.32
C GLN A 157 14.43 8.85 -11.11
N ALA A 158 14.87 9.68 -12.07
CA ALA A 158 13.98 10.48 -12.93
C ALA A 158 13.03 9.63 -13.79
N ASP A 159 13.28 8.32 -13.92
CA ASP A 159 12.45 7.40 -14.68
C ASP A 159 11.27 6.81 -13.88
N ILE A 160 11.14 7.12 -12.57
CA ILE A 160 10.06 6.59 -11.72
C ILE A 160 8.66 6.94 -12.23
N LEU A 161 8.41 8.13 -12.76
CA LEU A 161 7.10 8.43 -13.35
C LEU A 161 6.98 7.92 -14.80
N PRO A 162 7.98 8.13 -15.68
CA PRO A 162 7.97 7.60 -17.04
C PRO A 162 7.75 6.08 -17.14
N ALA A 163 8.34 5.29 -16.25
CA ALA A 163 8.27 3.83 -16.31
C ALA A 163 6.89 3.24 -15.95
N ILE A 164 5.98 4.04 -15.39
CA ILE A 164 4.57 3.65 -15.17
C ILE A 164 3.57 4.46 -16.02
N SER A 165 4.03 5.48 -16.75
CA SER A 165 3.20 6.36 -17.57
C SER A 165 2.26 5.63 -18.54
N GLY A 166 2.69 4.49 -19.09
CA GLY A 166 1.87 3.66 -19.96
C GLY A 166 0.64 3.11 -19.26
N LEU A 167 0.81 2.57 -18.05
CA LEU A 167 -0.26 2.02 -17.22
C LEU A 167 -1.17 3.13 -16.70
N ALA A 168 -0.59 4.25 -16.26
CA ALA A 168 -1.36 5.43 -15.85
C ALA A 168 -2.27 5.93 -16.98
N ARG A 169 -1.80 5.94 -18.23
CA ARG A 169 -2.62 6.30 -19.38
C ARG A 169 -3.80 5.36 -19.59
N VAL A 170 -3.61 4.05 -19.43
CA VAL A 170 -4.70 3.08 -19.58
C VAL A 170 -5.72 3.25 -18.46
N PHE A 171 -5.26 3.36 -17.21
CA PHE A 171 -6.13 3.57 -16.05
C PHE A 171 -6.93 4.88 -16.17
N SER A 172 -6.28 5.97 -16.55
CA SER A 172 -6.92 7.28 -16.77
C SER A 172 -8.03 7.22 -17.82
N ARG A 173 -7.84 6.46 -18.91
CA ARG A 173 -8.88 6.24 -19.92
C ARG A 173 -10.06 5.44 -19.40
N ALA A 174 -9.81 4.38 -18.63
CA ALA A 174 -10.88 3.57 -18.04
C ALA A 174 -11.70 4.38 -17.01
N ARG A 175 -11.03 5.17 -16.16
CA ARG A 175 -11.65 5.93 -15.06
C ARG A 175 -12.11 7.34 -15.42
N GLN A 176 -11.71 7.85 -16.57
CA GLN A 176 -11.90 9.26 -16.97
C GLN A 176 -11.46 10.20 -15.83
N ASP A 177 -10.25 10.00 -15.33
CA ASP A 177 -9.69 10.72 -14.17
C ASP A 177 -8.29 11.26 -14.46
N THR A 178 -7.91 12.30 -13.72
CA THR A 178 -6.66 13.03 -13.85
C THR A 178 -5.57 12.34 -13.05
N TYR A 179 -4.47 12.00 -13.72
CA TYR A 179 -3.28 11.44 -13.08
C TYR A 179 -2.43 12.53 -12.44
N LEU A 180 -2.00 12.30 -11.20
CA LEU A 180 -1.30 13.27 -10.36
C LEU A 180 -0.09 12.59 -9.68
N ALA A 181 0.95 12.32 -10.48
CA ALA A 181 2.23 11.77 -10.01
C ALA A 181 2.07 10.52 -9.11
N GLY A 182 1.40 9.49 -9.61
CA GLY A 182 1.13 8.25 -8.86
C GLY A 182 -0.25 8.18 -8.23
N LEU A 183 -0.94 9.33 -8.13
CA LEU A 183 -2.26 9.45 -7.52
C LEU A 183 -3.32 9.90 -8.54
N TRP A 184 -4.57 9.99 -8.07
CA TRP A 184 -5.73 10.26 -8.91
C TRP A 184 -6.59 11.41 -8.38
N GLY A 185 -7.07 12.26 -9.26
CA GLY A 185 -7.83 13.46 -8.93
C GLY A 185 -9.09 13.19 -8.12
N LYS A 186 -9.93 12.23 -8.55
CA LYS A 186 -11.18 11.90 -7.83
C LYS A 186 -10.95 11.15 -6.51
N ASP A 187 -9.77 10.55 -6.31
CA ASP A 187 -9.41 9.83 -5.07
C ASP A 187 -8.45 10.63 -4.17
N ILE A 188 -8.11 11.88 -4.52
CA ILE A 188 -6.98 12.59 -3.91
C ILE A 188 -7.09 12.73 -2.39
N LEU A 189 -8.30 12.86 -1.83
CA LEU A 189 -8.53 12.92 -0.38
C LEU A 189 -8.02 11.67 0.35
N ARG A 190 -8.15 10.51 -0.28
CA ARG A 190 -7.65 9.23 0.22
C ARG A 190 -6.20 9.01 -0.23
N GLY A 191 -5.93 9.31 -1.49
CA GLY A 191 -4.67 9.17 -2.19
C GLY A 191 -3.46 9.93 -1.60
N VAL A 192 -3.63 10.80 -0.61
CA VAL A 192 -2.47 11.43 0.08
C VAL A 192 -2.22 10.87 1.48
N LEU A 193 -3.06 9.95 1.97
CA LEU A 193 -3.00 9.36 3.32
C LEU A 193 -2.16 8.08 3.40
N TRP A 194 -1.19 7.92 2.49
CA TRP A 194 -0.25 6.80 2.51
C TRP A 194 0.73 6.96 3.68
N TYR A 195 1.47 5.92 4.04
CA TYR A 195 2.58 6.01 4.99
C TYR A 195 3.68 5.05 4.56
N THR A 196 4.89 5.21 5.10
CA THR A 196 6.00 4.27 4.88
C THR A 196 6.41 3.66 6.23
N PRO A 197 6.46 2.31 6.37
CA PRO A 197 6.81 1.65 7.62
C PRO A 197 8.30 1.83 7.95
N MET A 198 9.15 1.82 6.92
CA MET A 198 10.59 2.02 7.01
C MET A 198 10.95 3.47 6.70
N LYS A 199 11.81 4.05 7.54
CA LYS A 199 12.23 5.44 7.45
C LYS A 199 13.72 5.45 7.65
N GLU A 200 14.45 6.03 6.71
CA GLU A 200 15.91 6.01 6.70
C GLU A 200 16.52 7.37 7.11
N LYS A 201 15.69 8.41 7.18
CA LYS A 201 16.11 9.80 7.34
C LYS A 201 15.48 10.39 8.57
N ASP A 202 16.27 11.13 9.35
CA ASP A 202 15.72 12.01 10.37
C ASP A 202 14.91 13.18 9.74
N LYS A 203 14.21 13.92 10.59
CA LYS A 203 13.39 15.07 10.17
C LYS A 203 14.19 16.12 9.40
N ALA A 204 15.40 16.45 9.85
CA ALA A 204 16.20 17.51 9.26
C ALA A 204 16.72 17.12 7.87
N ALA A 205 17.13 15.86 7.70
CA ALA A 205 17.54 15.28 6.44
C ALA A 205 16.38 15.24 5.44
N LEU A 206 15.19 14.81 5.87
CA LEU A 206 13.99 14.82 5.04
C LEU A 206 13.65 16.24 4.57
N LEU A 207 13.63 17.23 5.48
CA LEU A 207 13.30 18.61 5.14
C LEU A 207 14.32 19.24 4.18
N ARG A 208 15.62 18.94 4.34
CA ARG A 208 16.67 19.41 3.41
C ARG A 208 16.45 18.88 2.00
N GLU A 209 16.13 17.59 1.87
CA GLU A 209 15.84 16.96 0.60
C GLU A 209 14.54 17.49 -0.04
N LEU A 210 13.52 17.78 0.78
CA LEU A 210 12.28 18.41 0.32
C LEU A 210 12.53 19.81 -0.23
N ALA A 211 13.36 20.60 0.45
CA ALA A 211 13.68 21.96 0.06
C ALA A 211 14.63 22.06 -1.14
N SER A 212 15.53 21.10 -1.33
CA SER A 212 16.52 21.13 -2.40
C SER A 212 16.86 19.71 -2.87
N PRO A 213 15.94 19.06 -3.62
CA PRO A 213 16.20 17.72 -4.14
C PRO A 213 17.27 17.77 -5.23
N GLU A 214 18.19 16.81 -5.24
CA GLU A 214 19.16 16.64 -6.35
C GLU A 214 18.45 16.40 -7.69
N ILE A 215 17.35 15.63 -7.64
CA ILE A 215 16.47 15.35 -8.77
C ILE A 215 15.02 15.46 -8.27
N TYR A 216 14.23 16.33 -8.90
CA TYR A 216 12.81 16.42 -8.60
C TYR A 216 12.06 15.24 -9.25
N ILE A 217 11.51 14.35 -8.43
CA ILE A 217 10.70 13.20 -8.88
C ILE A 217 9.22 13.52 -8.78
N ALA A 218 8.77 13.90 -7.59
CA ALA A 218 7.37 14.11 -7.27
C ALA A 218 7.19 15.06 -6.07
N PRO A 219 6.01 15.70 -5.93
CA PRO A 219 5.69 16.53 -4.78
C PRO A 219 5.64 15.73 -3.48
N SER A 220 5.75 16.38 -2.32
CA SER A 220 5.82 15.70 -1.01
C SER A 220 4.59 14.85 -0.68
N TRP A 221 3.44 15.16 -1.27
CA TRP A 221 2.18 14.43 -1.08
C TRP A 221 2.03 13.21 -2.00
N SER A 222 2.94 12.99 -2.94
CA SER A 222 2.94 11.81 -3.82
C SER A 222 3.63 10.62 -3.15
N ASN A 223 2.98 9.45 -3.22
CA ASN A 223 3.54 8.18 -2.74
C ASN A 223 4.73 7.64 -3.56
N LEU A 224 4.97 8.18 -4.76
CA LEU A 224 6.12 7.78 -5.59
C LEU A 224 7.41 8.52 -5.23
N ARG A 225 7.36 9.46 -4.28
CA ARG A 225 8.54 10.12 -3.73
C ARG A 225 9.30 9.22 -2.75
N SER A 226 8.57 8.65 -1.79
CA SER A 226 9.17 7.85 -0.70
C SER A 226 9.33 6.40 -1.15
N ARG A 227 10.50 6.07 -1.73
CA ARG A 227 10.88 4.70 -2.03
C ARG A 227 12.06 4.29 -1.16
N SER A 228 11.92 3.18 -0.45
CA SER A 228 13.05 2.41 0.08
C SER A 228 13.22 1.16 -0.79
N PRO A 229 14.44 0.81 -1.24
CA PRO A 229 14.69 -0.38 -2.06
C PRO A 229 14.65 -1.72 -1.31
N THR A 230 14.28 -1.75 -0.03
CA THR A 230 14.36 -2.97 0.78
C THR A 230 13.18 -3.91 0.53
N GLU A 231 13.40 -5.22 0.73
CA GLU A 231 12.47 -6.33 0.48
C GLU A 231 11.11 -6.24 1.23
N GLU A 232 10.94 -5.26 2.14
CA GLU A 232 9.77 -5.13 3.02
C GLU A 232 8.77 -4.02 2.64
N GLY A 233 8.85 -3.42 1.45
CA GLY A 233 7.67 -2.74 0.89
C GLY A 233 7.37 -1.32 1.37
N VAL A 234 7.15 -0.42 0.42
CA VAL A 234 6.47 0.87 0.61
C VAL A 234 5.12 0.64 1.31
N GLY A 235 4.77 1.51 2.27
CA GLY A 235 3.71 1.25 3.25
C GLY A 235 2.26 1.37 2.78
N GLY A 236 1.35 1.12 3.72
CA GLY A 236 -0.09 1.10 3.49
C GLY A 236 -0.75 2.48 3.48
N TRP A 237 -2.08 2.47 3.56
CA TRP A 237 -2.90 3.68 3.70
C TRP A 237 -3.47 3.76 5.12
N ASN A 238 -3.45 4.95 5.71
CA ASN A 238 -4.11 5.22 7.00
C ASN A 238 -5.64 5.29 6.89
N PHE A 239 -6.20 4.99 5.72
CA PHE A 239 -7.62 5.07 5.44
C PHE A 239 -8.31 3.70 5.60
N PRO A 240 -9.26 3.53 6.53
CA PRO A 240 -10.00 2.29 6.66
C PRO A 240 -11.11 2.22 5.61
N TYR A 241 -10.89 1.34 4.62
CA TYR A 241 -11.86 0.81 3.65
C TYR A 241 -12.51 1.81 2.68
N GLN A 242 -12.60 1.39 1.41
CA GLN A 242 -13.14 2.21 0.31
C GLN A 242 -14.63 2.53 0.44
N ASP A 243 -15.34 1.76 1.25
CA ASP A 243 -16.79 1.85 1.43
C ASP A 243 -17.20 2.81 2.55
N THR A 244 -16.23 3.38 3.29
CA THR A 244 -16.53 4.42 4.27
C THR A 244 -16.89 5.70 3.54
N HIS A 245 -18.15 6.11 3.64
CA HIS A 245 -18.59 7.39 3.09
C HIS A 245 -17.92 8.53 3.88
N VAL A 246 -17.15 9.36 3.15
CA VAL A 246 -16.38 10.46 3.72
C VAL A 246 -16.99 11.82 3.46
N ILE A 247 -16.80 12.72 4.40
CA ILE A 247 -17.05 14.15 4.26
C ILE A 247 -15.69 14.83 4.05
N SER A 248 -15.62 15.77 3.11
CA SER A 248 -14.44 16.63 2.95
C SER A 248 -14.39 17.64 4.10
N GLU A 249 -13.29 17.67 4.83
CA GLU A 249 -13.03 18.65 5.90
C GLU A 249 -12.31 19.91 5.37
N VAL A 250 -12.03 19.92 4.07
CA VAL A 250 -11.35 21.00 3.35
C VAL A 250 -12.26 21.63 2.30
N ALA A 251 -12.01 22.89 1.96
CA ALA A 251 -12.70 23.62 0.91
C ALA A 251 -11.76 23.91 -0.27
N ASN A 252 -12.33 23.98 -1.49
CA ASN A 252 -11.63 24.30 -2.73
C ASN A 252 -10.37 23.45 -2.99
N LEU A 253 -10.41 22.17 -2.64
CA LEU A 253 -9.31 21.24 -2.89
C LEU A 253 -8.99 21.14 -4.39
N LYS A 254 -7.76 21.50 -4.76
CA LYS A 254 -7.24 21.42 -6.13
C LYS A 254 -5.85 20.81 -6.10
N ALA A 255 -5.70 19.71 -6.82
CA ALA A 255 -4.41 19.07 -7.03
C ALA A 255 -3.96 19.30 -8.47
N SER A 256 -2.67 19.57 -8.66
CA SER A 256 -2.10 19.83 -9.98
C SER A 256 -0.65 19.37 -10.06
N THR A 257 -0.23 19.01 -11.26
CA THR A 257 1.16 18.68 -11.61
C THR A 257 1.53 19.39 -12.90
N CYS A 258 2.82 19.72 -13.07
CA CYS A 258 3.35 20.34 -14.28
C CYS A 258 4.25 19.33 -15.00
N PRO A 259 3.86 18.81 -16.18
CA PRO A 259 4.67 17.86 -16.94
C PRO A 259 6.05 18.40 -17.33
N ASP A 260 7.06 17.54 -17.27
CA ASP A 260 8.41 17.75 -17.78
C ASP A 260 8.57 17.03 -19.12
N GLY A 261 7.96 17.58 -20.17
CA GLY A 261 7.96 17.04 -21.51
C GLY A 261 6.56 16.84 -22.09
N LEU A 262 6.46 16.00 -23.11
CA LEU A 262 5.23 15.78 -23.88
C LEU A 262 4.28 14.76 -23.24
N ASP A 263 4.78 13.88 -22.35
CA ASP A 263 3.95 12.86 -21.71
C ASP A 263 3.34 13.41 -20.40
N PRO A 264 2.02 13.68 -20.34
CA PRO A 264 1.38 14.17 -19.12
C PRO A 264 1.34 13.13 -17.99
N TYR A 265 1.66 11.86 -18.27
CA TYR A 265 1.78 10.79 -17.29
C TYR A 265 3.24 10.48 -16.92
N GLY A 266 4.20 11.20 -17.51
CA GLY A 266 5.63 11.00 -17.32
C GLY A 266 6.23 11.89 -16.22
N ARG A 267 7.47 12.33 -16.44
CA ARG A 267 8.17 13.25 -15.52
C ARG A 267 7.38 14.54 -15.31
N ILE A 268 7.59 15.15 -14.15
CA ILE A 268 7.00 16.44 -13.78
C ILE A 268 8.08 17.38 -13.24
N LYS A 269 7.85 18.69 -13.38
CA LYS A 269 8.72 19.76 -12.85
C LYS A 269 8.26 20.26 -11.48
N SER A 270 6.97 20.12 -11.20
CA SER A 270 6.35 20.55 -9.95
C SER A 270 4.98 19.91 -9.76
N GLY A 271 4.47 19.96 -8.54
CA GLY A 271 3.10 19.62 -8.19
C GLY A 271 2.66 20.39 -6.94
N ALA A 272 1.36 20.65 -6.83
CA ALA A 272 0.81 21.38 -5.70
C ALA A 272 -0.60 20.86 -5.36
N LEU A 273 -0.86 20.76 -4.06
CA LEU A 273 -2.17 20.49 -3.49
C LEU A 273 -2.63 21.73 -2.73
N ARG A 274 -3.58 22.47 -3.30
CA ARG A 274 -4.12 23.72 -2.74
C ARG A 274 -5.49 23.49 -2.15
N MET A 275 -5.72 24.03 -0.96
CA MET A 275 -6.99 23.93 -0.26
C MET A 275 -7.14 25.07 0.75
N PHE A 276 -8.36 25.30 1.20
CA PHE A 276 -8.60 25.96 2.48
C PHE A 276 -8.83 24.88 3.54
N ALA A 277 -8.05 24.92 4.60
CA ALA A 277 -8.13 23.93 5.67
C ALA A 277 -7.87 24.55 7.04
N ARG A 278 -8.19 23.80 8.10
CA ARG A 278 -7.87 24.16 9.48
C ARG A 278 -6.52 23.57 9.85
N LEU A 279 -5.64 24.39 10.40
CA LEU A 279 -4.30 23.99 10.83
C LEU A 279 -4.26 23.89 12.36
N LYS A 280 -4.05 22.69 12.89
CA LYS A 280 -3.79 22.50 14.33
C LYS A 280 -2.29 22.33 14.54
N PRO A 281 -1.58 23.30 15.15
CA PRO A 281 -0.17 23.15 15.50
C PRO A 281 0.04 21.90 16.35
N VAL A 282 1.11 21.16 16.10
CA VAL A 282 1.48 20.03 16.95
C VAL A 282 2.29 20.56 18.12
N VAL A 283 1.83 20.27 19.35
CA VAL A 283 2.45 20.75 20.58
C VAL A 283 3.31 19.66 21.21
N GLU A 284 2.80 18.42 21.27
CA GLU A 284 3.48 17.31 21.90
C GLU A 284 3.29 16.00 21.12
N TYR A 285 4.38 15.24 21.00
CA TYR A 285 4.37 13.86 20.52
C TYR A 285 4.75 12.90 21.65
N ARG A 286 4.00 11.81 21.81
CA ARG A 286 4.36 10.66 22.65
C ARG A 286 4.53 9.41 21.80
N TYR A 287 5.56 8.64 22.09
CA TYR A 287 5.89 7.43 21.34
C TYR A 287 4.89 6.30 21.63
N LEU A 288 4.43 5.62 20.57
CA LEU A 288 3.62 4.42 20.68
C LEU A 288 4.30 3.27 19.94
N ILE A 289 4.69 2.23 20.68
CA ILE A 289 5.18 0.99 20.07
C ILE A 289 4.00 0.29 19.39
N SER A 290 4.01 0.21 18.06
CA SER A 290 3.12 -0.67 17.31
C SER A 290 3.92 -1.85 16.75
N PRO A 291 3.70 -3.09 17.22
CA PRO A 291 4.43 -4.26 16.73
C PRO A 291 4.10 -4.64 15.27
N HIS A 292 3.10 -4.00 14.64
CA HIS A 292 2.62 -4.36 13.29
C HIS A 292 2.61 -3.20 12.27
N LYS A 293 2.77 -1.94 12.70
CA LYS A 293 2.66 -0.76 11.81
C LYS A 293 3.90 0.15 11.81
N GLY A 294 5.01 -0.33 12.35
CA GLY A 294 6.24 0.47 12.50
C GLY A 294 6.11 1.55 13.58
N GLN A 295 6.94 2.59 13.50
CA GLN A 295 6.95 3.70 14.44
C GLN A 295 5.69 4.57 14.31
N MET A 296 4.82 4.49 15.31
CA MET A 296 3.60 5.30 15.46
C MET A 296 3.80 6.35 16.56
N TRP A 297 3.19 7.51 16.37
CA TRP A 297 3.23 8.61 17.33
C TRP A 297 1.83 9.00 17.74
N ILE A 298 1.66 9.49 18.95
CA ILE A 298 0.41 10.09 19.40
C ILE A 298 0.65 11.58 19.62
N VAL A 299 -0.21 12.40 19.05
CA VAL A 299 -0.27 13.84 19.34
C VAL A 299 -1.21 14.04 20.51
N TYR A 300 -0.73 14.79 21.50
CA TYR A 300 -1.51 15.22 22.67
C TYR A 300 -1.76 16.73 22.60
N ASP A 301 -2.89 17.14 23.17
CA ASP A 301 -3.29 18.53 23.38
C ASP A 301 -3.72 18.66 24.84
N ASP A 302 -2.93 19.39 25.66
CA ASP A 302 -3.10 19.51 27.11
C ASP A 302 -3.41 18.17 27.82
N GLU A 303 -2.51 17.18 27.68
CA GLU A 303 -2.63 15.81 28.25
C GLU A 303 -3.74 14.93 27.65
N ALA A 304 -4.58 15.46 26.76
CA ALA A 304 -5.64 14.70 26.12
C ALA A 304 -5.24 14.18 24.73
N TYR A 305 -5.68 12.96 24.41
CA TYR A 305 -5.43 12.35 23.10
C TYR A 305 -6.04 13.20 21.98
N CYS A 306 -5.23 13.56 20.99
CA CYS A 306 -5.68 14.26 19.78
C CYS A 306 -5.68 13.34 18.57
N ALA A 307 -4.54 12.76 18.19
CA ALA A 307 -4.42 11.95 16.97
C ALA A 307 -3.32 10.91 17.04
N THR A 308 -3.48 9.83 16.28
CA THR A 308 -2.46 8.82 16.02
C THR A 308 -1.82 9.07 14.66
N CYS A 309 -0.50 9.09 14.61
CA CYS A 309 0.31 9.65 13.53
C CYS A 309 1.35 8.66 13.01
N THR A 310 1.55 8.66 11.69
CA THR A 310 2.71 8.08 11.01
C THR A 310 3.52 9.20 10.40
N LEU A 311 4.76 9.36 10.85
CA LEU A 311 5.72 10.34 10.31
C LEU A 311 6.51 9.70 9.16
N ASP A 312 6.98 10.50 8.21
CA ASP A 312 7.80 10.04 7.07
C ASP A 312 9.30 9.99 7.38
N TYR A 313 9.70 10.39 8.58
CA TYR A 313 11.08 10.39 9.06
C TYR A 313 11.25 9.51 10.30
N GLU A 314 12.46 9.02 10.48
CA GLU A 314 12.89 8.24 11.63
C GLU A 314 13.18 9.15 12.83
N GLY A 315 13.09 8.55 14.01
CA GLY A 315 13.54 9.16 15.26
C GLY A 315 12.42 9.86 16.00
N GLN A 316 12.77 10.36 17.18
CA GLN A 316 11.85 11.15 17.98
C GLN A 316 11.58 12.49 17.27
N PRO A 317 10.31 12.84 17.02
CA PRO A 317 10.00 14.19 16.55
C PRO A 317 10.44 15.20 17.63
N PRO A 318 10.94 16.37 17.21
CA PRO A 318 11.36 17.40 18.16
C PRO A 318 10.16 17.85 19.01
N VAL A 319 10.40 18.01 20.31
CA VAL A 319 9.38 18.29 21.35
C VAL A 319 9.08 19.80 21.45
N LEU A 320 9.40 20.59 20.43
CA LEU A 320 9.29 22.06 20.52
C LEU A 320 7.93 22.54 20.02
N PRO A 321 7.14 23.24 20.86
CA PRO A 321 5.94 23.93 20.40
C PRO A 321 6.31 24.91 19.26
N GLY A 322 5.60 24.81 18.14
CA GLY A 322 5.74 25.78 17.05
C GLY A 322 6.94 25.56 16.11
N ASP A 323 7.44 24.34 15.97
CA ASP A 323 8.48 24.00 14.98
C ASP A 323 8.02 24.10 13.50
N GLY A 324 6.80 24.56 13.26
CA GLY A 324 6.17 24.67 11.95
C GLY A 324 5.38 23.42 11.54
N THR A 325 5.24 22.41 12.40
CA THR A 325 4.44 21.21 12.14
C THR A 325 2.98 21.39 12.55
N ALA A 326 2.06 20.96 11.70
CA ALA A 326 0.62 21.03 11.96
C ALA A 326 -0.13 19.81 11.42
N LEU A 327 -1.29 19.54 12.01
CA LEU A 327 -2.29 18.60 11.52
C LEU A 327 -3.28 19.33 10.60
N VAL A 328 -3.56 18.75 9.44
CA VAL A 328 -4.55 19.22 8.45
C VAL A 328 -5.60 18.13 8.25
N PRO A 329 -6.84 18.29 8.74
CA PRO A 329 -7.90 17.30 8.52
C PRO A 329 -8.37 17.39 7.07
N LEU A 330 -8.24 16.28 6.32
CA LEU A 330 -8.70 16.21 4.94
C LEU A 330 -10.12 15.68 4.82
N SER A 331 -10.43 14.66 5.62
CA SER A 331 -11.73 14.00 5.57
C SER A 331 -12.17 13.49 6.93
N SER A 332 -13.47 13.31 7.09
CA SER A 332 -14.09 12.69 8.26
C SER A 332 -15.13 11.65 7.85
N ALA A 333 -15.49 10.77 8.78
CA ALA A 333 -16.52 9.76 8.56
C ALA A 333 -17.91 10.40 8.53
N CYS A 334 -18.74 10.09 7.52
CA CYS A 334 -20.12 10.59 7.44
C CYS A 334 -21.01 10.02 8.56
N CYS A 335 -20.79 8.76 8.95
CA CYS A 335 -21.52 8.11 10.01
C CYS A 335 -20.56 7.65 11.10
N ASP A 336 -21.05 7.75 12.33
CA ASP A 336 -20.44 7.17 13.52
C ASP A 336 -20.58 5.65 13.38
N ASN A 337 -19.71 5.01 12.59
CA ASN A 337 -19.49 3.58 12.74
C ASN A 337 -18.78 3.42 14.10
N GLN A 338 -19.56 3.51 15.17
CA GLN A 338 -19.25 3.00 16.50
C GLN A 338 -19.11 1.47 16.49
N GLN A 339 -18.67 0.88 15.38
CA GLN A 339 -18.06 -0.43 15.40
C GLN A 339 -16.62 -0.13 15.81
N PRO A 340 -16.25 -0.36 17.08
CA PRO A 340 -14.88 -0.20 17.49
C PRO A 340 -14.06 -1.09 16.56
N TYR A 341 -13.16 -0.48 15.78
CA TYR A 341 -11.98 -1.20 15.35
C TYR A 341 -11.30 -1.65 16.63
N ARG A 342 -11.60 -2.88 17.08
CA ARG A 342 -10.94 -3.58 18.18
C ARG A 342 -9.52 -3.91 17.72
N PHE A 343 -8.69 -2.89 17.57
CA PHE A 343 -7.26 -3.07 17.78
C PHE A 343 -7.09 -3.12 19.29
N LEU A 344 -7.08 -4.33 19.84
CA LEU A 344 -6.52 -4.60 21.16
C LEU A 344 -5.05 -4.16 21.11
N TYR A 345 -4.79 -2.91 21.48
CA TYR A 345 -3.47 -2.46 21.88
C TYR A 345 -3.17 -3.07 23.26
N LEU A 346 -2.84 -4.36 23.28
CA LEU A 346 -2.18 -4.94 24.45
C LEU A 346 -0.70 -4.58 24.35
N ARG A 347 -0.21 -3.77 25.30
CA ARG A 347 1.22 -3.48 25.46
C ARG A 347 1.96 -4.80 25.68
N LYS A 348 2.77 -5.21 24.70
CA LYS A 348 3.61 -6.41 24.72
C LYS A 348 4.92 -6.23 25.50
N THR A 349 4.99 -5.33 26.48
CA THR A 349 6.22 -5.06 27.24
C THR A 349 6.30 -5.82 28.57
N GLU A 350 5.19 -6.34 29.10
CA GLU A 350 5.20 -7.18 30.32
C GLU A 350 4.84 -8.65 30.07
N LEU A 351 4.30 -8.99 28.91
CA LEU A 351 3.91 -10.37 28.58
C LEU A 351 5.10 -11.25 28.13
N VAL A 352 6.13 -10.64 27.53
CA VAL A 352 7.28 -11.37 26.96
C VAL A 352 8.23 -11.89 28.05
N SER A 353 8.31 -11.21 29.20
CA SER A 353 9.14 -11.67 30.32
C SER A 353 8.53 -12.84 31.10
N GLN A 354 7.21 -13.08 30.98
CA GLN A 354 6.54 -14.20 31.65
C GLN A 354 6.31 -15.42 30.72
N LEU A 355 6.14 -15.21 29.41
CA LEU A 355 5.95 -16.31 28.44
C LEU A 355 7.26 -17.02 28.04
N ALA A 356 8.42 -16.45 28.34
CA ALA A 356 9.72 -17.09 28.08
C ALA A 356 9.93 -18.39 28.91
N ASN A 357 9.09 -18.64 29.92
CA ASN A 357 9.22 -19.80 30.82
C ASN A 357 8.17 -20.90 30.61
N SER A 358 7.22 -20.78 29.68
CA SER A 358 6.08 -21.73 29.58
C SER A 358 6.02 -22.60 28.32
N GLY A 359 6.98 -22.50 27.40
CA GLY A 359 7.16 -23.51 26.33
C GLY A 359 5.94 -23.79 25.45
N TYR A 360 5.10 -22.79 25.16
CA TYR A 360 3.88 -22.94 24.35
C TYR A 360 3.93 -22.07 23.10
N SER A 361 3.72 -22.69 21.93
CA SER A 361 3.58 -22.02 20.63
C SER A 361 2.10 -21.77 20.33
N ASP A 362 1.84 -20.58 19.78
CA ASP A 362 0.68 -20.16 19.00
C ASP A 362 -0.71 -20.66 19.44
N ASN A 363 -1.37 -19.91 20.33
CA ASN A 363 -2.83 -19.75 20.30
C ASN A 363 -3.27 -18.46 21.01
N TYR A 364 -4.09 -17.65 20.32
CA TYR A 364 -4.43 -16.26 20.65
C TYR A 364 -5.55 -16.07 21.69
N ASP A 365 -6.08 -17.12 22.31
CA ASP A 365 -7.34 -17.05 23.10
C ASP A 365 -7.17 -16.97 24.65
N GLY A 366 -5.93 -16.85 25.18
CA GLY A 366 -5.69 -17.02 26.64
C GLY A 366 -5.35 -15.78 27.49
N CYS A 367 -5.33 -14.55 26.95
CA CYS A 367 -4.62 -13.44 27.62
C CYS A 367 -5.45 -12.47 28.48
N LEU A 368 -6.77 -12.63 28.62
CA LEU A 368 -7.61 -11.63 29.32
C LEU A 368 -8.04 -11.98 30.76
N ASP A 369 -7.80 -13.19 31.23
CA ASP A 369 -8.25 -13.63 32.57
C ASP A 369 -7.30 -13.25 33.72
N TYR A 370 -6.16 -12.61 33.44
CA TYR A 370 -5.07 -12.44 34.43
C TYR A 370 -4.84 -11.02 34.97
N LEU A 371 -5.66 -10.02 34.63
CA LEU A 371 -5.46 -8.63 35.10
C LEU A 371 -6.34 -8.29 36.31
N GLY A 372 -5.70 -8.15 37.47
CA GLY A 372 -6.31 -7.74 38.75
C GLY A 372 -6.78 -6.29 38.76
N LYS A 373 -7.70 -5.97 39.70
CA LYS A 373 -8.48 -4.72 39.75
C LYS A 373 -7.60 -3.47 39.89
N GLU A 374 -6.51 -3.53 40.67
CA GLU A 374 -5.60 -2.39 40.92
C GLU A 374 -4.78 -1.94 39.70
N GLN A 375 -4.50 -2.84 38.75
CA GLN A 375 -3.77 -2.49 37.51
C GLN A 375 -4.67 -1.80 36.47
N ARG A 376 -5.99 -1.90 36.62
CA ARG A 376 -6.97 -1.22 35.75
C ARG A 376 -7.09 0.27 36.09
N ASP A 377 -6.88 0.63 37.35
CA ASP A 377 -7.00 1.99 37.85
C ASP A 377 -5.80 2.88 37.43
N ILE A 378 -4.62 2.29 37.20
CA ILE A 378 -3.41 3.02 36.77
C ILE A 378 -3.49 3.44 35.28
N ILE A 379 -4.33 2.79 34.47
CA ILE A 379 -4.29 2.89 33.00
C ILE A 379 -5.51 3.66 32.45
N GLY A 380 -6.45 4.12 33.28
CA GLY A 380 -7.61 4.89 32.82
C GLY A 380 -8.48 4.12 31.81
N LEU A 381 -8.64 2.81 32.01
CA LEU A 381 -9.27 1.87 31.07
C LEU A 381 -10.78 1.65 31.30
N HIS A 382 -11.38 2.29 32.30
CA HIS A 382 -12.79 2.07 32.67
C HIS A 382 -13.77 2.40 31.53
N ASP A 383 -13.49 3.44 30.73
CA ASP A 383 -14.42 3.85 29.65
C ASP A 383 -14.39 2.96 28.40
N ILE A 384 -13.48 1.98 28.32
CA ILE A 384 -13.29 1.14 27.11
C ILE A 384 -13.80 -0.29 27.30
N LEU A 385 -13.99 -0.76 28.55
CA LEU A 385 -14.26 -2.17 28.85
C LEU A 385 -15.68 -2.50 29.32
N ASP A 386 -16.52 -1.52 29.63
CA ASP A 386 -17.88 -1.78 30.14
C ASP A 386 -18.89 -2.25 29.07
N GLU A 387 -18.55 -2.23 27.77
CA GLU A 387 -19.47 -2.63 26.68
C GLU A 387 -19.17 -3.99 26.03
N THR A 388 -18.28 -4.82 26.58
CA THR A 388 -18.08 -6.18 26.04
C THR A 388 -19.15 -7.15 26.53
N ASP A 389 -20.34 -7.10 25.91
CA ASP A 389 -21.37 -8.11 26.08
C ASP A 389 -20.89 -9.48 25.55
N SER A 390 -21.04 -10.48 26.40
CA SER A 390 -20.64 -11.89 26.34
C SER A 390 -21.13 -12.72 25.12
N ARG A 391 -21.74 -12.11 24.10
CA ARG A 391 -22.44 -12.82 23.00
C ARG A 391 -21.65 -13.04 21.70
N LEU A 392 -20.43 -12.52 21.56
CA LEU A 392 -19.72 -12.49 20.25
C LEU A 392 -18.65 -13.58 20.02
N MET A 393 -18.45 -14.53 20.95
CA MET A 393 -17.37 -15.54 20.85
C MET A 393 -17.66 -16.77 19.95
N LYS A 394 -18.42 -16.65 18.86
CA LYS A 394 -18.64 -17.79 17.92
C LYS A 394 -18.78 -17.37 16.47
N TYR A 395 -17.72 -16.97 15.77
CA TYR A 395 -17.70 -17.05 14.30
C TYR A 395 -16.28 -17.27 13.74
N ARG A 396 -16.00 -18.50 13.29
CA ARG A 396 -14.86 -18.86 12.43
C ARG A 396 -15.39 -18.99 10.99
N GLY A 397 -14.65 -18.44 10.03
CA GLY A 397 -14.88 -18.67 8.60
C GLY A 397 -14.87 -17.38 7.80
N ALA A 398 -13.81 -17.19 7.01
CA ALA A 398 -13.73 -16.16 6.00
C ALA A 398 -14.86 -16.34 4.96
N ASN A 399 -15.81 -15.42 4.97
CA ASN A 399 -16.69 -15.12 3.84
C ASN A 399 -17.06 -13.63 3.97
N TYR A 400 -17.09 -12.95 2.82
CA TYR A 400 -17.55 -11.58 2.65
C TYR A 400 -18.78 -11.27 3.52
N PHE A 401 -18.63 -10.39 4.51
CA PHE A 401 -19.76 -9.74 5.16
C PHE A 401 -19.91 -8.34 4.55
N PRO A 402 -21.01 -8.03 3.83
CA PRO A 402 -21.33 -6.64 3.50
C PRO A 402 -21.57 -5.88 4.80
N TYR A 403 -20.82 -4.79 5.01
CA TYR A 403 -20.78 -4.12 6.30
C TYR A 403 -22.12 -3.51 6.72
N GLU A 404 -22.45 -3.80 7.97
CA GLU A 404 -23.70 -3.55 8.67
C GLU A 404 -23.93 -2.07 9.01
N CYS A 405 -24.16 -1.19 8.03
CA CYS A 405 -24.73 0.13 8.32
C CYS A 405 -26.22 0.05 8.78
N CYS A 406 -26.80 -1.16 8.81
CA CYS A 406 -28.23 -1.43 9.01
C CYS A 406 -28.53 -2.43 10.16
N LYS A 407 -27.83 -2.35 11.29
CA LYS A 407 -28.14 -3.22 12.45
C LYS A 407 -29.48 -2.91 13.14
N PHE A 408 -30.16 -1.81 12.80
CA PHE A 408 -31.46 -1.48 13.42
C PHE A 408 -32.69 -2.17 12.81
N ASN A 409 -32.59 -2.89 11.68
CA ASN A 409 -33.70 -3.71 11.16
C ASN A 409 -33.23 -4.63 10.02
N GLN A 410 -32.65 -5.80 10.36
CA GLN A 410 -32.22 -6.79 9.38
C GLN A 410 -33.36 -7.50 8.62
N HIS A 411 -34.63 -7.15 8.89
CA HIS A 411 -35.77 -7.73 8.16
C HIS A 411 -36.45 -6.79 7.15
N THR A 412 -35.98 -5.54 6.96
CA THR A 412 -36.67 -4.58 6.06
C THR A 412 -35.80 -3.73 5.14
N CYS A 413 -34.47 -3.75 5.23
CA CYS A 413 -33.65 -2.91 4.35
C CYS A 413 -33.40 -3.58 2.99
N ARG A 414 -34.21 -3.21 1.98
CA ARG A 414 -34.04 -3.59 0.55
C ARG A 414 -33.14 -2.63 -0.24
N ASN A 415 -32.45 -1.72 0.44
CA ASN A 415 -31.86 -0.54 -0.20
C ASN A 415 -30.42 -0.80 -0.69
N THR A 416 -30.10 -0.29 -1.88
CA THR A 416 -28.76 -0.40 -2.50
C THR A 416 -27.73 0.50 -1.77
N HIS A 417 -26.43 0.25 -1.94
CA HIS A 417 -25.34 1.09 -1.38
C HIS A 417 -25.55 2.59 -1.66
N ASP A 418 -26.09 2.94 -2.84
CA ASP A 418 -26.41 4.32 -3.23
C ASP A 418 -27.56 4.95 -2.43
N GLU A 419 -28.55 4.17 -1.99
CA GLU A 419 -29.64 4.67 -1.15
C GLU A 419 -29.19 4.90 0.29
N CYS A 420 -28.33 4.03 0.84
CA CYS A 420 -27.67 4.25 2.13
C CYS A 420 -26.75 5.49 2.08
N ARG A 421 -25.99 5.67 0.99
CA ARG A 421 -25.17 6.86 0.73
C ARG A 421 -26.02 8.13 0.69
N LYS A 422 -27.11 8.15 -0.08
CA LYS A 422 -28.06 9.27 -0.12
C LYS A 422 -28.62 9.59 1.27
N ARG A 423 -29.00 8.58 2.06
CA ARG A 423 -29.51 8.77 3.43
C ARG A 423 -28.47 9.38 4.37
N CYS A 424 -27.21 8.89 4.36
CA CYS A 424 -26.12 9.48 5.15
C CYS A 424 -25.83 10.94 4.73
N CYS A 425 -25.80 11.22 3.42
CA CYS A 425 -25.57 12.57 2.89
C CYS A 425 -26.71 13.57 3.16
N THR A 426 -27.96 13.11 3.34
CA THR A 426 -29.12 14.00 3.52
C THR A 426 -29.28 14.53 4.94
N GLN A 427 -28.67 13.88 5.94
CA GLN A 427 -28.66 14.35 7.32
C GLN A 427 -27.24 14.27 7.90
N PRO A 428 -26.26 15.01 7.33
CA PRO A 428 -24.96 15.10 7.96
C PRO A 428 -25.19 15.75 9.32
N ARG A 429 -24.85 15.03 10.41
CA ARG A 429 -24.88 15.59 11.76
C ARG A 429 -23.73 16.57 11.91
N ARG A 430 -23.80 17.71 11.20
CA ARG A 430 -22.84 18.82 11.34
C ARG A 430 -22.79 19.20 12.82
N GLY A 431 -21.60 19.17 13.41
CA GLY A 431 -21.38 19.46 14.82
C GLY A 431 -21.29 18.22 15.73
N VAL A 432 -21.49 17.00 15.22
CA VAL A 432 -21.17 15.78 15.96
C VAL A 432 -19.73 15.38 15.67
N ASN A 433 -19.01 14.98 16.72
CA ASN A 433 -17.63 14.54 16.60
C ASN A 433 -17.55 13.27 15.73
N ALA A 434 -16.68 13.28 14.72
CA ALA A 434 -16.48 12.16 13.81
C ALA A 434 -15.00 11.78 13.71
N HIS A 435 -14.73 10.52 13.39
CA HIS A 435 -13.37 10.08 13.06
C HIS A 435 -12.83 10.90 11.90
N ALA A 436 -11.60 11.42 12.03
CA ALA A 436 -10.97 12.27 11.05
C ALA A 436 -9.65 11.67 10.54
N TRP A 437 -9.34 11.94 9.28
CA TRP A 437 -8.09 11.57 8.63
C TRP A 437 -7.48 12.78 7.97
N GLY A 438 -6.15 12.87 8.00
CA GLY A 438 -5.49 14.02 7.45
C GLY A 438 -3.98 13.89 7.34
N LEU A 439 -3.36 15.02 7.02
CA LEU A 439 -1.93 15.12 6.79
C LEU A 439 -1.23 15.75 7.98
N ILE A 440 0.02 15.35 8.17
CA ILE A 440 0.97 16.08 9.00
C ILE A 440 1.82 16.88 8.02
N VAL A 441 1.82 18.20 8.20
CA VAL A 441 2.51 19.13 7.31
C VAL A 441 3.56 19.92 8.08
N HIS A 442 4.62 20.32 7.39
CA HIS A 442 5.69 21.15 7.93
C HIS A 442 5.88 22.40 7.09
N SER A 443 6.00 23.57 7.73
CA SER A 443 6.24 24.83 7.03
C SER A 443 7.50 24.78 6.18
N THR A 444 7.42 25.37 4.99
CA THR A 444 8.57 25.58 4.10
C THR A 444 9.37 26.85 4.43
N GLY A 445 8.85 27.68 5.34
CA GLY A 445 9.30 29.06 5.57
C GLY A 445 8.53 30.10 4.74
N THR A 446 7.85 29.69 3.67
CA THR A 446 6.94 30.54 2.90
C THR A 446 5.52 30.48 3.51
N PRO A 447 4.88 31.62 3.80
CA PRO A 447 3.52 31.64 4.35
C PRO A 447 2.52 30.85 3.51
N GLY A 448 1.73 29.98 4.16
CA GLY A 448 0.72 29.15 3.50
C GLY A 448 1.28 27.94 2.74
N GLN A 449 2.60 27.76 2.66
CA GLN A 449 3.23 26.68 1.90
C GLN A 449 3.92 25.66 2.79
N PHE A 450 3.62 24.38 2.57
CA PHE A 450 4.04 23.29 3.43
C PHE A 450 4.56 22.08 2.64
N TYR A 451 5.39 21.28 3.31
CA TYR A 451 5.67 19.90 2.90
C TYR A 451 4.77 18.93 3.67
N ARG A 452 4.32 17.87 3.02
CA ARG A 452 3.76 16.70 3.70
C ARG A 452 4.90 15.92 4.34
N VAL A 453 4.77 15.63 5.64
CA VAL A 453 5.77 14.89 6.44
C VAL A 453 5.16 13.73 7.23
N GLY A 454 3.91 13.40 6.94
CA GLY A 454 3.22 12.27 7.52
C GLY A 454 1.71 12.32 7.28
N ALA A 455 1.02 11.41 7.94
CA ALA A 455 -0.44 11.32 7.95
C ALA A 455 -0.93 10.94 9.35
N PHE A 456 -2.18 11.27 9.64
CA PHE A 456 -2.79 10.95 10.93
C PHE A 456 -4.20 10.39 10.77
N THR A 457 -4.59 9.67 11.80
CA THR A 457 -5.97 9.28 12.07
C THR A 457 -6.33 9.81 13.46
N SER A 458 -7.52 10.37 13.61
CA SER A 458 -7.99 10.93 14.86
C SER A 458 -9.33 10.31 15.20
N ARG A 459 -9.36 9.52 16.28
CA ARG A 459 -10.55 8.81 16.73
C ARG A 459 -11.51 9.79 17.40
N ALA A 460 -12.82 9.72 17.15
CA ALA A 460 -13.78 10.48 17.94
C ALA A 460 -14.02 9.78 19.29
N LEU A 461 -13.53 10.34 20.39
CA LEU A 461 -13.68 9.80 21.75
C LEU A 461 -14.83 10.47 22.52
N GLY A 462 -15.95 10.74 21.85
CA GLY A 462 -17.12 11.41 22.42
C GLY A 462 -17.17 12.92 22.19
N PRO A 463 -18.27 13.58 22.60
CA PRO A 463 -18.62 14.95 22.21
C PRO A 463 -17.73 16.04 22.82
N ASN A 464 -17.08 15.78 23.95
CA ASN A 464 -16.20 16.74 24.64
C ASN A 464 -14.71 16.43 24.48
N SER A 465 -14.36 15.44 23.66
CA SER A 465 -12.95 15.08 23.43
C SER A 465 -12.26 16.06 22.49
N VAL A 466 -10.95 16.25 22.67
CA VAL A 466 -10.06 17.01 21.76
C VAL A 466 -9.56 16.16 20.59
N SER A 467 -10.40 15.23 20.14
CA SER A 467 -10.09 14.19 19.15
C SER A 467 -11.18 14.13 18.08
N GLY A 468 -10.94 13.43 16.97
CA GLY A 468 -11.81 13.44 15.80
C GLY A 468 -11.88 14.82 15.16
N THR A 469 -13.03 15.19 14.62
CA THR A 469 -13.30 16.52 14.08
C THR A 469 -13.30 17.62 15.16
N ASN A 470 -13.55 17.27 16.43
CA ASN A 470 -13.52 18.24 17.53
C ASN A 470 -12.13 18.84 17.76
N ALA A 471 -11.07 18.08 17.48
CA ALA A 471 -9.69 18.57 17.58
C ALA A 471 -9.43 19.85 16.77
N PHE A 472 -10.26 20.08 15.74
CA PHE A 472 -10.15 21.19 14.78
C PHE A 472 -11.31 22.19 14.90
N GLN A 473 -12.21 22.05 15.88
CA GLN A 473 -13.29 23.02 16.05
C GLN A 473 -12.76 24.37 16.54
N GLY A 474 -13.35 25.47 16.07
CA GLY A 474 -12.95 26.83 16.43
C GLY A 474 -11.71 27.37 15.71
N LEU A 475 -10.94 26.52 15.02
CA LEU A 475 -9.80 26.96 14.21
C LEU A 475 -10.27 27.63 12.91
N PRO A 476 -9.58 28.72 12.48
CA PRO A 476 -9.90 29.37 11.22
C PRO A 476 -9.54 28.49 10.02
N PHE A 477 -10.23 28.73 8.90
CA PHE A 477 -9.80 28.21 7.60
C PHE A 477 -8.70 29.11 7.04
N GLU A 478 -7.58 28.51 6.69
CA GLU A 478 -6.42 29.17 6.09
C GLU A 478 -6.10 28.55 4.74
N GLU A 479 -5.45 29.31 3.87
CA GLU A 479 -4.95 28.79 2.60
C GLU A 479 -3.74 27.91 2.86
N VAL A 480 -3.79 26.68 2.35
CA VAL A 480 -2.76 25.66 2.49
C VAL A 480 -2.37 25.17 1.10
N GLU A 481 -1.12 25.37 0.74
CA GLU A 481 -0.47 24.79 -0.43
C GLU A 481 0.57 23.76 0.02
N ILE A 482 0.37 22.49 -0.36
CA ILE A 482 1.34 21.43 -0.11
C ILE A 482 2.10 21.16 -1.42
N ILE A 483 3.43 21.26 -1.39
CA ILE A 483 4.32 21.13 -2.56
C ILE A 483 5.13 19.85 -2.64
#